data_AF-A0A511MDK1-F1
#
_entry.id   AF-A0A511MDK1-F1
#
_cell.length_a   1.000
_cell.length_b   1.000
_cell.length_c   1.000
_cell.angle_alpha   90.00
_cell.angle_beta   90.00
_cell.angle_gamma   90.00
#
_symmetry.space_group_name_H-M   'P 1'
#
loop_
_entity.id
_entity.type
_entity.pdbx_description
1 polymer ?
#
loop_
_entity_poly.entity_id
_entity_poly.type
_entity_poly.pdbx_seq_one_letter_code
_entity_poly.pdbx_strand_id
1 'polypeptide(L)'
;MAREFAKLFLSINGDVDFESLTADAQMFYTRVLLAEPTLSYCGIADWRPNRLVGRASDLTLPRILTAASELERRRYILVDIATEEVLVRSLIRRDNLLRNPKMAAAVTTAYYGAASRTLRAAIVTEIQRVRREHPEYSSWTHKDSAERLGQLLRMPNLDTVGYTNTIQVPDTNTEPVSNTNPITNTGPVHNADPEPVTDTVPGPSEEHQSNNQSKSVPIPSTHTPHPTPSSGGDVTTEAHVAPAGSEPPPRRCPSHRDEPSPPPCRSCGEARKARDAWERAHTNEIRSTVRADRDASHGCRMCDGRWRNPPAELLARHPDPPVVRCDHRTPTSLDHWHTSEEAS
;
A
#
# COMPACT_ATOMS: atom_id res chain seq x y z
N MET A 1 -14.24 9.84 -25.17
CA MET A 1 -15.45 8.97 -25.19
C MET A 1 -15.48 8.21 -23.88
N ALA A 2 -16.56 8.34 -23.12
CA ALA A 2 -16.73 7.58 -21.88
C ALA A 2 -17.00 6.11 -22.23
N ARG A 3 -16.35 5.18 -21.52
CA ARG A 3 -16.61 3.74 -21.65
C ARG A 3 -17.91 3.42 -20.94
N GLU A 4 -18.82 2.75 -21.64
CA GLU A 4 -20.11 2.34 -21.08
C GLU A 4 -20.01 1.03 -20.29
N PHE A 5 -19.14 0.12 -20.72
CA PHE A 5 -18.93 -1.17 -20.09
C PHE A 5 -17.44 -1.53 -19.97
N ALA A 6 -17.16 -2.51 -19.10
CA ALA A 6 -15.87 -3.18 -18.99
C ALA A 6 -15.99 -4.59 -19.56
N LYS A 7 -14.98 -5.02 -20.33
CA LYS A 7 -14.93 -6.39 -20.84
C LYS A 7 -14.33 -7.29 -19.77
N LEU A 8 -15.06 -8.32 -19.39
CA LEU A 8 -14.55 -9.39 -18.54
C LEU A 8 -14.55 -10.69 -19.34
N PHE A 9 -13.36 -11.15 -19.70
CA PHE A 9 -13.18 -12.41 -20.42
C PHE A 9 -13.34 -13.61 -19.47
N LEU A 10 -14.11 -14.61 -19.88
CA LEU A 10 -14.37 -15.83 -19.10
C LEU A 10 -13.10 -16.62 -18.75
N SER A 11 -12.05 -16.49 -19.56
CA SER A 11 -10.75 -17.14 -19.33
C SER A 11 -10.08 -16.74 -18.02
N ILE A 12 -10.51 -15.66 -17.37
CA ILE A 12 -10.02 -15.26 -16.05
C ILE A 12 -10.34 -16.27 -14.96
N ASN A 13 -11.42 -17.04 -15.14
CA ASN A 13 -11.86 -18.06 -14.20
C ASN A 13 -11.11 -19.39 -14.34
N GLY A 14 -10.08 -19.44 -15.19
CA GLY A 14 -9.13 -20.55 -15.28
C GLY A 14 -7.68 -20.07 -15.23
N ASP A 15 -7.47 -18.80 -14.83
CA ASP A 15 -6.15 -18.21 -14.64
C ASP A 15 -5.74 -18.48 -13.19
N VAL A 16 -4.82 -19.45 -13.00
CA VAL A 16 -4.35 -19.88 -11.68
C VAL A 16 -3.75 -18.72 -10.87
N ASP A 17 -3.09 -17.77 -11.53
CA ASP A 17 -2.53 -16.60 -10.85
C ASP A 17 -3.66 -15.71 -10.29
N PHE A 18 -4.78 -15.60 -11.03
CA PHE A 18 -5.93 -14.82 -10.62
C PHE A 18 -6.74 -15.54 -9.55
N GLU A 19 -6.94 -16.85 -9.67
CA GLU A 19 -7.60 -17.68 -8.66
C GLU A 19 -6.87 -17.66 -7.32
N SER A 20 -5.56 -17.49 -7.33
CA SER A 20 -4.74 -17.38 -6.12
C SER A 20 -4.92 -16.06 -5.35
N LEU A 21 -5.58 -15.05 -5.96
CA LEU A 21 -5.89 -13.78 -5.30
C LEU A 21 -7.00 -13.95 -4.26
N THR A 22 -6.94 -13.14 -3.19
CA THR A 22 -8.07 -13.02 -2.26
C THR A 22 -9.34 -12.55 -2.99
N ALA A 23 -10.52 -12.92 -2.47
CA ALA A 23 -11.80 -12.47 -3.01
C ALA A 23 -11.89 -10.93 -3.10
N ASP A 24 -11.33 -10.23 -2.12
CA ASP A 24 -11.24 -8.77 -2.10
C ASP A 24 -10.38 -8.24 -3.26
N ALA A 25 -9.21 -8.83 -3.50
CA ALA A 25 -8.36 -8.46 -4.62
C ALA A 25 -9.00 -8.77 -5.99
N GLN A 26 -9.66 -9.92 -6.14
CA GLN A 26 -10.38 -10.28 -7.37
C GLN A 26 -11.54 -9.31 -7.65
N MET A 27 -12.36 -9.03 -6.63
CA MET A 27 -13.48 -8.09 -6.72
C MET A 27 -12.98 -6.68 -7.01
N PHE A 28 -11.95 -6.21 -6.29
CA PHE A 28 -11.39 -4.88 -6.51
C PHE A 28 -10.86 -4.72 -7.94
N TYR A 29 -10.13 -5.71 -8.45
CA TYR A 29 -9.65 -5.68 -9.84
C TYR A 29 -10.80 -5.66 -10.85
N THR A 30 -11.76 -6.59 -10.75
CA THR A 30 -12.79 -6.79 -11.78
C THR A 30 -13.94 -5.79 -11.70
N ARG A 31 -14.45 -5.51 -10.50
CA ARG A 31 -15.65 -4.70 -10.29
C ARG A 31 -15.34 -3.23 -10.10
N VAL A 32 -14.18 -2.89 -9.54
CA VAL A 32 -13.80 -1.51 -9.23
C VAL A 32 -12.86 -0.96 -10.31
N LEU A 33 -11.67 -1.55 -10.48
CA LEU A 33 -10.66 -0.96 -11.35
C LEU A 33 -10.98 -1.10 -12.83
N LEU A 34 -11.36 -2.29 -13.30
CA LEU A 34 -11.73 -2.46 -14.71
C LEU A 34 -12.95 -1.63 -15.10
N ALA A 35 -13.83 -1.28 -14.15
CA ALA A 35 -15.03 -0.49 -14.41
C ALA A 35 -14.88 0.99 -14.02
N GLU A 36 -13.67 1.47 -13.71
CA GLU A 36 -13.48 2.85 -13.26
C GLU A 36 -13.71 3.83 -14.44
N PRO A 37 -14.55 4.88 -14.28
CA PRO A 37 -14.88 5.78 -15.38
C PRO A 37 -13.70 6.55 -15.97
N THR A 38 -12.63 6.76 -15.19
CA THR A 38 -11.41 7.45 -15.63
C THR A 38 -10.43 6.52 -16.34
N LEU A 39 -10.71 5.22 -16.42
CA LEU A 39 -9.82 4.22 -17.01
C LEU A 39 -9.66 4.44 -18.52
N SER A 40 -8.48 4.92 -18.90
CA SER A 40 -8.07 5.20 -20.26
C SER A 40 -7.76 3.92 -21.06
N TYR A 41 -7.63 4.06 -22.39
CA TYR A 41 -7.31 2.95 -23.28
C TYR A 41 -5.92 2.35 -23.05
N CYS A 42 -4.97 3.07 -22.44
CA CYS A 42 -3.68 2.50 -22.06
C CYS A 42 -3.68 1.85 -20.66
N GLY A 43 -4.82 1.86 -19.97
CA GLY A 43 -4.97 1.24 -18.64
C GLY A 43 -4.72 2.18 -17.47
N ILE A 44 -4.49 3.48 -17.69
CA ILE A 44 -4.31 4.47 -16.61
C ILE A 44 -5.67 4.95 -16.12
N ALA A 45 -5.84 5.01 -14.80
CA ALA A 45 -6.96 5.62 -14.09
C ALA A 45 -6.46 6.45 -12.89
N ASP A 46 -7.35 7.26 -12.33
CA ASP A 46 -7.07 8.05 -11.13
C ASP A 46 -6.95 7.15 -9.90
N TRP A 47 -5.84 7.24 -9.17
CA TRP A 47 -5.64 6.57 -7.89
C TRP A 47 -6.16 7.43 -6.73
N ARG A 48 -7.46 7.31 -6.45
CA ARG A 48 -8.15 8.03 -5.36
C ARG A 48 -8.86 7.06 -4.41
N PRO A 49 -8.14 6.29 -3.58
CA PRO A 49 -8.72 5.19 -2.82
C PRO A 49 -9.86 5.61 -1.88
N ASN A 50 -9.81 6.81 -1.30
CA ASN A 50 -10.92 7.35 -0.50
C ASN A 50 -12.23 7.52 -1.28
N ARG A 51 -12.17 7.80 -2.59
CA ARG A 51 -13.37 7.90 -3.44
C ARG A 51 -13.97 6.54 -3.77
N LEU A 52 -13.25 5.44 -3.51
CA LEU A 52 -13.67 4.08 -3.83
C LEU A 52 -14.42 3.40 -2.68
N VAL A 53 -14.37 3.94 -1.46
CA VAL A 53 -15.04 3.37 -0.27
C VAL A 53 -16.55 3.19 -0.47
N GLY A 54 -17.19 4.10 -1.21
CA GLY A 54 -18.64 4.04 -1.50
C GLY A 54 -19.06 3.03 -2.56
N ARG A 55 -18.14 2.19 -3.10
CA ARG A 55 -18.46 1.25 -4.19
C ARG A 55 -19.13 -0.05 -3.70
N ALA A 56 -19.02 -0.39 -2.42
CA ALA A 56 -19.76 -1.46 -1.75
C ALA A 56 -19.92 -1.13 -0.26
N SER A 57 -20.96 -1.67 0.39
CA SER A 57 -21.33 -1.31 1.78
C SER A 57 -20.25 -1.63 2.82
N ASP A 58 -19.40 -2.60 2.54
CA ASP A 58 -18.36 -3.12 3.41
C ASP A 58 -16.93 -2.82 2.89
N LEU A 59 -16.80 -2.06 1.80
CA LEU A 59 -15.52 -1.74 1.20
C LEU A 59 -14.85 -0.57 1.92
N THR A 60 -14.05 -0.88 2.92
CA THR A 60 -13.31 0.12 3.71
C THR A 60 -11.97 0.49 3.06
N LEU A 61 -11.43 1.65 3.42
CA LEU A 61 -10.10 2.07 2.96
C LEU A 61 -9.01 1.02 3.27
N PRO A 62 -8.92 0.42 4.48
CA PRO A 62 -7.96 -0.65 4.74
C PRO A 62 -8.11 -1.87 3.81
N ARG A 63 -9.35 -2.29 3.49
CA ARG A 63 -9.59 -3.39 2.54
C ARG A 63 -9.14 -3.02 1.14
N ILE A 64 -9.41 -1.79 0.68
CA ILE A 64 -8.93 -1.27 -0.60
C ILE A 64 -7.40 -1.33 -0.67
N LEU A 65 -6.70 -0.81 0.35
CA LEU A 65 -5.24 -0.78 0.36
C LEU A 65 -4.64 -2.20 0.45
N THR A 66 -5.28 -3.09 1.20
CA THR A 66 -4.87 -4.51 1.30
C THR A 66 -5.00 -5.22 -0.05
N ALA A 67 -6.18 -5.12 -0.68
CA ALA A 67 -6.46 -5.67 -2.00
C ALA A 67 -5.53 -5.10 -3.07
N ALA A 68 -5.33 -3.78 -3.07
CA ALA A 68 -4.46 -3.11 -4.03
C ALA A 68 -2.99 -3.48 -3.84
N SER A 69 -2.49 -3.61 -2.61
CA SER A 69 -1.13 -4.08 -2.32
C SER A 69 -0.90 -5.52 -2.79
N GLU A 70 -1.89 -6.40 -2.64
CA GLU A 70 -1.83 -7.76 -3.18
C GLU A 70 -1.77 -7.75 -4.72
N LEU A 71 -2.64 -6.97 -5.37
CA LEU A 71 -2.64 -6.82 -6.83
C LEU A 71 -1.34 -6.19 -7.35
N GLU A 72 -0.77 -5.23 -6.62
CA GLU A 72 0.50 -4.58 -6.97
C GLU A 72 1.67 -5.57 -6.88
N ARG A 73 1.72 -6.37 -5.79
CA ARG A 73 2.72 -7.43 -5.62
C ARG A 73 2.65 -8.48 -6.72
N ARG A 74 1.44 -8.89 -7.11
CA ARG A 74 1.20 -9.81 -8.25
C ARG A 74 1.24 -9.13 -9.62
N ARG A 75 1.55 -7.83 -9.68
CA ARG A 75 1.67 -7.04 -10.91
C ARG A 75 0.39 -6.98 -11.77
N TYR A 76 -0.79 -7.17 -11.19
CA TYR A 76 -2.06 -6.89 -11.86
C TYR A 76 -2.24 -5.38 -12.08
N ILE A 77 -1.78 -4.60 -11.09
CA ILE A 77 -1.75 -3.14 -11.14
C ILE A 77 -0.38 -2.60 -10.76
N LEU A 78 -0.12 -1.35 -11.13
CA LEU A 78 1.00 -0.56 -10.65
C LEU A 78 0.48 0.82 -10.26
N VAL A 79 0.95 1.39 -9.16
CA VAL A 79 0.48 2.64 -8.60
C VAL A 79 1.64 3.62 -8.44
N ASP A 80 1.41 4.84 -8.87
CA ASP A 80 2.29 5.97 -8.58
C ASP A 80 1.54 6.96 -7.69
N ILE A 81 1.90 6.96 -6.40
CA ILE A 81 1.28 7.81 -5.38
C ILE A 81 1.56 9.30 -5.65
N ALA A 82 2.69 9.64 -6.27
CA ALA A 82 3.08 11.04 -6.48
C ALA A 82 2.26 11.71 -7.59
N THR A 83 1.90 10.94 -8.62
CA THR A 83 1.04 11.41 -9.72
C THR A 83 -0.43 11.05 -9.53
N GLU A 84 -0.74 10.27 -8.49
CA GLU A 84 -2.08 9.81 -8.17
C GLU A 84 -2.69 9.01 -9.34
N GLU A 85 -1.87 8.17 -9.96
CA GLU A 85 -2.25 7.32 -11.09
C GLU A 85 -2.11 5.83 -10.73
N VAL A 86 -3.03 5.01 -11.27
CA VAL A 86 -2.95 3.55 -11.25
C VAL A 86 -3.01 3.01 -12.67
N LEU A 87 -2.13 2.07 -12.99
CA LEU A 87 -2.12 1.31 -14.24
C LEU A 87 -2.74 -0.07 -14.02
N VAL A 88 -3.80 -0.37 -14.75
CA VAL A 88 -4.31 -1.73 -14.96
C VAL A 88 -3.53 -2.37 -16.11
N ARG A 89 -2.48 -3.11 -15.76
CA ARG A 89 -1.39 -3.47 -16.68
C ARG A 89 -1.87 -4.26 -17.90
N SER A 90 -2.71 -5.26 -17.70
CA SER A 90 -3.09 -6.19 -18.77
C SER A 90 -4.16 -5.68 -19.73
N LEU A 91 -4.68 -4.45 -19.57
CA LEU A 91 -5.83 -3.97 -20.35
C LEU A 91 -5.56 -4.00 -21.86
N ILE A 92 -4.42 -3.47 -22.30
CA ILE A 92 -4.07 -3.37 -23.73
C ILE A 92 -4.07 -4.74 -24.40
N ARG A 93 -3.44 -5.72 -23.74
CA ARG A 93 -3.32 -7.09 -24.22
C ARG A 93 -4.67 -7.80 -24.19
N ARG A 94 -5.37 -7.75 -23.06
CA ARG A 94 -6.60 -8.51 -22.83
C ARG A 94 -7.75 -8.04 -23.72
N ASP A 95 -7.90 -6.73 -23.89
CA ASP A 95 -8.96 -6.17 -24.74
C ASP A 95 -8.59 -6.16 -26.22
N ASN A 96 -7.40 -6.66 -26.58
CA ASN A 96 -6.85 -6.68 -27.93
C ASN A 96 -6.88 -5.29 -28.59
N LEU A 97 -6.55 -4.24 -27.81
CA LEU A 97 -6.70 -2.86 -28.27
C LEU A 97 -5.77 -2.54 -29.44
N LEU A 98 -4.62 -3.20 -29.52
CA LEU A 98 -3.69 -3.02 -30.63
C LEU A 98 -4.08 -3.82 -31.88
N ARG A 99 -5.12 -4.66 -31.86
CA ARG A 99 -5.55 -5.38 -33.06
C ARG A 99 -6.12 -4.43 -34.13
N ASN A 100 -6.82 -3.39 -33.68
CA ASN A 100 -7.43 -2.37 -34.55
C ASN A 100 -6.57 -1.09 -34.56
N PRO A 101 -6.11 -0.60 -35.73
CA PRO A 101 -5.30 0.62 -35.83
C PRO A 101 -5.91 1.86 -35.16
N LYS A 102 -7.23 2.04 -35.24
CA LYS A 102 -7.92 3.19 -34.61
C LYS A 102 -7.86 3.13 -33.08
N MET A 103 -7.99 1.93 -32.52
CA MET A 103 -7.84 1.72 -31.08
C MET A 103 -6.38 1.87 -30.65
N ALA A 104 -5.42 1.40 -31.45
CA ALA A 104 -4.00 1.63 -31.21
C ALA A 104 -3.63 3.13 -31.19
N ALA A 105 -4.23 3.93 -32.08
CA ALA A 105 -4.08 5.38 -32.04
C ALA A 105 -4.63 5.97 -30.72
N ALA A 106 -5.79 5.50 -30.25
CA ALA A 106 -6.35 5.91 -28.96
C ALA A 106 -5.49 5.50 -27.77
N VAL A 107 -4.89 4.30 -27.78
CA VAL A 107 -3.92 3.84 -26.78
C VAL A 107 -2.71 4.78 -26.75
N THR A 108 -2.18 5.14 -27.92
CA THR A 108 -1.01 6.02 -28.00
C THR A 108 -1.34 7.43 -27.49
N THR A 109 -2.50 7.98 -27.84
CA THR A 109 -2.96 9.26 -27.28
C THR A 109 -3.10 9.19 -25.75
N ALA A 110 -3.68 8.12 -25.23
CA ALA A 110 -3.82 7.92 -23.78
C ALA A 110 -2.46 7.79 -23.08
N TYR A 111 -1.48 7.14 -23.69
CA TYR A 111 -0.11 7.06 -23.18
C TYR A 111 0.52 8.43 -22.92
N TYR A 112 0.36 9.39 -23.85
CA TYR A 112 0.88 10.74 -23.68
C TYR A 112 0.12 11.56 -22.64
N GLY A 113 -1.10 11.15 -22.28
CA GLY A 113 -1.88 11.75 -21.19
C GLY A 113 -1.43 11.28 -19.80
N ALA A 114 -0.72 10.16 -19.69
CA ALA A 114 -0.25 9.64 -18.41
C ALA A 114 0.88 10.52 -17.85
N ALA A 115 0.78 10.95 -16.59
CA ALA A 115 1.76 11.81 -15.94
C ALA A 115 3.01 11.03 -15.47
N SER A 116 2.82 9.83 -14.93
CA SER A 116 3.87 9.00 -14.34
C SER A 116 4.85 8.48 -15.39
N ARG A 117 6.13 8.80 -15.19
CA ARG A 117 7.23 8.27 -16.01
C ARG A 117 7.32 6.75 -15.89
N THR A 118 7.16 6.23 -14.67
CA THR A 118 7.27 4.80 -14.38
C THR A 118 6.10 4.01 -14.96
N LEU A 119 4.86 4.52 -14.84
CA LEU A 119 3.71 3.84 -15.44
C LEU A 119 3.74 3.91 -16.98
N ARG A 120 4.28 4.98 -17.57
CA ARG A 120 4.57 5.02 -19.02
C ARG A 120 5.53 3.91 -19.43
N ALA A 121 6.61 3.69 -18.69
CA ALA A 121 7.54 2.59 -18.96
C ALA A 121 6.86 1.21 -18.86
N ALA A 122 5.94 1.04 -17.90
CA ALA A 122 5.11 -0.16 -17.80
C ALA A 122 4.18 -0.35 -19.01
N ILE A 123 3.53 0.71 -19.50
CA ILE A 123 2.71 0.66 -20.72
C ILE A 123 3.56 0.23 -21.94
N VAL A 124 4.77 0.79 -22.08
CA VAL A 124 5.70 0.40 -23.15
C VAL A 124 6.03 -1.09 -23.09
N THR A 125 6.25 -1.62 -21.89
CA THR A 125 6.48 -3.06 -21.66
C THR A 125 5.33 -3.91 -22.19
N GLU A 126 4.09 -3.50 -21.93
CA GLU A 126 2.91 -4.21 -22.41
C GLU A 126 2.76 -4.10 -23.94
N ILE A 127 3.06 -2.94 -24.53
CA ILE A 127 3.05 -2.76 -26.00
C ILE A 127 4.12 -3.64 -26.66
N GLN A 128 5.33 -3.67 -26.11
CA GLN A 128 6.43 -4.53 -26.58
C GLN A 128 6.05 -6.01 -26.49
N ARG A 129 5.38 -6.41 -25.40
CA ARG A 129 4.85 -7.76 -25.23
C ARG A 129 3.82 -8.11 -26.29
N VAL A 130 2.84 -7.24 -26.53
CA VAL A 130 1.82 -7.46 -27.58
C VAL A 130 2.46 -7.53 -28.97
N ARG A 131 3.50 -6.74 -29.25
CA ARG A 131 4.24 -6.83 -30.53
C ARG A 131 4.90 -8.20 -30.72
N ARG A 132 5.41 -8.80 -29.64
CA ARG A 132 6.04 -10.12 -29.65
C ARG A 132 5.03 -11.25 -29.81
N GLU A 133 3.91 -11.16 -29.09
CA GLU A 133 2.84 -12.17 -29.11
C GLU A 133 2.00 -12.09 -30.40
N HIS A 134 1.82 -10.88 -30.95
CA HIS A 134 0.97 -10.61 -32.11
C HIS A 134 1.66 -9.71 -33.15
N PRO A 135 2.74 -10.17 -33.81
CA PRO A 135 3.42 -9.41 -34.85
C PRO A 135 2.55 -9.15 -36.09
N GLU A 136 1.50 -9.93 -36.28
CA GLU A 136 0.55 -9.89 -37.41
C GLU A 136 -0.49 -8.77 -37.33
N TYR A 137 -0.62 -8.08 -36.19
CA TYR A 137 -1.63 -7.02 -36.07
C TYR A 137 -1.40 -5.88 -37.07
N SER A 138 -2.48 -5.49 -37.76
CA SER A 138 -2.43 -4.44 -38.79
C SER A 138 -1.97 -3.07 -38.26
N SER A 139 -2.15 -2.79 -36.97
CA SER A 139 -1.76 -1.53 -36.33
C SER A 139 -0.26 -1.24 -36.43
N TRP A 140 0.58 -2.26 -36.57
CA TRP A 140 2.02 -2.11 -36.67
C TRP A 140 2.49 -1.52 -38.00
N THR A 141 1.67 -1.64 -39.05
CA THR A 141 2.01 -1.15 -40.41
C THR A 141 1.02 -0.12 -40.93
N HIS A 142 -0.15 0.03 -40.30
CA HIS A 142 -1.17 0.98 -40.71
C HIS A 142 -0.73 2.43 -40.53
N LYS A 143 -0.97 3.27 -41.55
CA LYS A 143 -0.56 4.69 -41.60
C LYS A 143 -0.94 5.52 -40.38
N ASP A 144 -2.09 5.23 -39.76
CA ASP A 144 -2.62 6.03 -38.64
C ASP A 144 -1.98 5.67 -37.27
N SER A 145 -1.29 4.53 -37.15
CA SER A 145 -0.78 4.03 -35.86
C SER A 145 0.69 3.62 -35.88
N ALA A 146 1.21 3.16 -37.02
CA ALA A 146 2.54 2.55 -37.12
C ALA A 146 3.67 3.47 -36.62
N GLU A 147 3.68 4.74 -37.05
CA GLU A 147 4.72 5.68 -36.67
C GLU A 147 4.75 5.89 -35.15
N ARG A 148 3.59 6.19 -34.55
CA ARG A 148 3.47 6.46 -33.12
C ARG A 148 3.81 5.25 -32.27
N LEU A 149 3.33 4.06 -32.67
CA LEU A 149 3.72 2.81 -32.00
C LEU A 149 5.22 2.54 -32.14
N GLY A 150 5.81 2.82 -33.30
CA GLY A 150 7.26 2.72 -33.53
C GLY A 150 8.07 3.61 -32.61
N GLN A 151 7.59 4.82 -32.32
CA GLN A 151 8.19 5.71 -31.32
C GLN A 151 8.08 5.13 -29.91
N LEU A 152 6.90 4.63 -29.50
CA LEU A 152 6.72 4.01 -28.18
C LEU A 152 7.60 2.79 -27.97
N LEU A 153 7.81 1.97 -29.00
CA LEU A 153 8.66 0.77 -28.90
C LEU A 153 10.14 1.10 -28.61
N ARG A 154 10.59 2.32 -28.91
CA ARG A 154 11.96 2.81 -28.64
C ARG A 154 12.11 3.45 -27.25
N MET A 155 11.00 3.71 -26.57
CA MET A 155 11.01 4.31 -25.22
C MET A 155 11.50 3.28 -24.19
N PRO A 156 12.05 3.75 -23.04
CA PRO A 156 12.46 2.84 -21.98
C PRO A 156 11.28 2.06 -21.43
N ASN A 157 11.48 0.77 -21.21
CA ASN A 157 10.49 -0.13 -20.62
C ASN A 157 10.68 -0.25 -19.10
N LEU A 158 9.80 -1.00 -18.44
CA LEU A 158 9.79 -1.12 -16.99
C LEU A 158 11.03 -1.81 -16.43
N ASP A 159 11.62 -2.74 -17.18
CA ASP A 159 12.86 -3.42 -16.77
C ASP A 159 14.04 -2.45 -16.73
N THR A 160 14.03 -1.42 -17.59
CA THR A 160 15.07 -0.38 -17.62
C THR A 160 14.87 0.65 -16.52
N VAL A 161 13.63 1.08 -16.27
CA VAL A 161 13.31 2.11 -15.28
C VAL A 161 13.25 1.54 -13.85
N GLY A 162 12.87 0.27 -13.71
CA GLY A 162 12.56 -0.37 -12.44
C GLY A 162 11.20 0.05 -11.89
N TYR A 163 10.66 -0.79 -10.99
CA TYR A 163 9.45 -0.47 -10.23
C TYR A 163 9.53 -1.03 -8.81
N THR A 164 9.24 -0.17 -7.84
CA THR A 164 9.14 -0.52 -6.42
C THR A 164 7.69 -0.38 -5.98
N ASN A 165 7.19 -1.37 -5.23
CA ASN A 165 5.82 -1.33 -4.71
C ASN A 165 5.64 -0.12 -3.80
N THR A 166 4.59 0.65 -4.03
CA THR A 166 4.35 1.92 -3.34
C THR A 166 3.25 1.82 -2.29
N ILE A 167 2.36 0.84 -2.38
CA ILE A 167 1.21 0.73 -1.48
C ILE A 167 1.66 0.16 -0.14
N GLN A 168 1.59 1.01 0.89
CA GLN A 168 1.73 0.61 2.28
C GLN A 168 0.36 0.22 2.83
N VAL A 169 0.24 -1.00 3.33
CA VAL A 169 -0.96 -1.44 4.04
C VAL A 169 -0.79 -1.03 5.51
N PRO A 170 -1.75 -0.30 6.11
CA PRO A 170 -1.73 -0.07 7.55
C PRO A 170 -1.75 -1.42 8.27
N ASP A 171 -0.91 -1.61 9.28
CA ASP A 171 -0.97 -2.81 10.13
C ASP A 171 -2.34 -2.87 10.83
N THR A 172 -3.29 -3.60 10.23
CA THR A 172 -4.60 -3.89 10.84
C THR A 172 -4.57 -5.16 11.66
N ASN A 173 -3.43 -5.54 12.22
CA ASN A 173 -3.37 -6.58 13.26
C ASN A 173 -4.07 -6.06 14.52
N THR A 174 -5.41 -6.02 14.50
CA THR A 174 -6.19 -6.27 15.70
C THR A 174 -5.87 -7.71 16.10
N GLU A 175 -5.03 -7.85 17.12
CA GLU A 175 -4.94 -9.06 17.95
C GLU A 175 -6.35 -9.68 18.09
N PRO A 176 -6.52 -11.01 18.00
CA PRO A 176 -7.75 -11.61 18.47
C PRO A 176 -7.87 -11.23 19.95
N VAL A 177 -8.88 -10.42 20.29
CA VAL A 177 -9.21 -10.15 21.70
C VAL A 177 -9.64 -11.48 22.28
N SER A 178 -8.69 -12.20 22.87
CA SER A 178 -8.97 -13.31 23.77
C SER A 178 -9.61 -12.67 24.99
N ASN A 179 -10.92 -12.75 25.07
CA ASN A 179 -11.70 -12.56 26.27
C ASN A 179 -11.30 -13.63 27.30
N THR A 180 -10.19 -13.42 28.01
CA THR A 180 -9.82 -14.20 29.18
C THR A 180 -10.64 -13.75 30.37
N ASN A 181 -11.91 -14.17 30.42
CA ASN A 181 -12.60 -14.38 31.69
C ASN A 181 -12.65 -15.89 31.94
N PRO A 182 -11.76 -16.45 32.75
CA PRO A 182 -11.93 -17.81 33.22
C PRO A 182 -12.96 -17.80 34.36
N ILE A 183 -14.23 -18.08 34.07
CA ILE A 183 -15.11 -18.63 35.10
C ILE A 183 -14.79 -20.12 35.17
N THR A 184 -13.80 -20.47 35.99
CA THR A 184 -13.54 -21.86 36.39
C THR A 184 -14.56 -22.25 37.46
N ASN A 185 -15.68 -22.83 37.03
CA ASN A 185 -16.47 -23.69 37.92
C ASN A 185 -16.06 -25.15 37.66
N THR A 186 -14.95 -25.56 38.26
CA THR A 186 -14.62 -26.98 38.46
C THR A 186 -15.06 -27.36 39.87
N GLY A 187 -16.36 -27.63 40.02
CA GLY A 187 -16.92 -28.40 41.13
C GLY A 187 -17.56 -29.66 40.56
N PRO A 188 -17.36 -30.86 41.14
CA PRO A 188 -17.97 -32.07 40.63
C PRO A 188 -19.50 -31.99 40.82
N VAL A 189 -20.24 -32.06 39.71
CA VAL A 189 -21.69 -32.22 39.73
C VAL A 189 -21.98 -33.62 40.28
N HIS A 190 -22.46 -33.69 41.52
CA HIS A 190 -23.05 -34.91 42.05
C HIS A 190 -24.42 -35.11 41.39
N ASN A 191 -24.52 -36.15 40.55
CA ASN A 191 -25.80 -36.72 40.18
C ASN A 191 -26.24 -37.66 41.30
N ALA A 192 -27.29 -37.27 42.02
CA ALA A 192 -28.05 -38.15 42.88
C ALA A 192 -29.56 -37.93 42.61
N ASP A 193 -30.05 -38.77 41.70
CA ASP A 193 -31.27 -39.58 41.86
C ASP A 193 -32.67 -38.89 41.82
N PRO A 194 -33.75 -39.66 41.57
CA PRO A 194 -34.51 -39.65 40.31
C PRO A 194 -35.98 -39.21 40.52
N GLU A 195 -36.77 -39.02 39.45
CA GLU A 195 -38.23 -39.30 39.37
C GLU A 195 -38.79 -38.91 37.98
N PRO A 196 -39.91 -39.52 37.52
CA PRO A 196 -40.10 -39.89 36.12
C PRO A 196 -40.91 -38.92 35.26
N VAL A 197 -40.79 -39.16 33.94
CA VAL A 197 -41.41 -38.50 32.78
C VAL A 197 -42.93 -38.49 32.85
N THR A 198 -43.57 -37.39 32.43
CA THR A 198 -44.91 -37.44 31.80
C THR A 198 -45.01 -36.48 30.62
N ASP A 199 -45.11 -37.08 29.42
CA ASP A 199 -45.60 -36.46 28.20
C ASP A 199 -47.09 -36.11 28.34
N THR A 200 -47.48 -34.88 28.02
CA THR A 200 -48.81 -34.64 27.43
C THR A 200 -48.84 -33.31 26.68
N VAL A 201 -48.98 -33.41 25.35
CA VAL A 201 -49.44 -32.35 24.45
C VAL A 201 -50.97 -32.43 24.39
N PRO A 202 -51.68 -31.29 24.38
CA PRO A 202 -52.42 -30.93 23.17
C PRO A 202 -52.38 -29.41 22.84
N GLY A 203 -52.26 -29.08 21.54
CA GLY A 203 -52.52 -27.72 21.03
C GLY A 203 -54.02 -27.35 21.05
N PRO A 204 -54.52 -26.31 20.34
CA PRO A 204 -53.87 -25.49 19.31
C PRO A 204 -54.13 -23.96 19.44
N SER A 205 -53.74 -23.22 18.39
CA SER A 205 -54.27 -21.93 17.90
C SER A 205 -53.87 -20.59 18.56
N GLU A 206 -53.22 -19.79 17.68
CA GLU A 206 -53.52 -18.39 17.32
C GLU A 206 -53.08 -17.21 18.21
N GLU A 207 -52.35 -16.32 17.51
CA GLU A 207 -52.36 -14.86 17.57
C GLU A 207 -51.74 -14.09 18.76
N HIS A 208 -50.99 -13.08 18.34
CA HIS A 208 -50.79 -11.77 18.97
C HIS A 208 -49.64 -11.54 19.97
N GLN A 209 -48.76 -10.66 19.48
CA GLN A 209 -48.33 -9.41 20.10
C GLN A 209 -47.12 -9.43 21.04
N SER A 210 -46.17 -8.61 20.59
CA SER A 210 -45.07 -7.99 21.31
C SER A 210 -45.44 -7.54 22.74
N ASN A 211 -44.66 -8.01 23.73
CA ASN A 211 -44.39 -7.23 24.93
C ASN A 211 -43.16 -7.80 25.67
N ASN A 212 -41.95 -7.46 25.20
CA ASN A 212 -40.74 -7.63 26.01
C ASN A 212 -40.69 -6.48 27.04
N GLN A 213 -41.48 -6.61 28.10
CA GLN A 213 -41.30 -5.86 29.34
C GLN A 213 -40.11 -6.47 30.10
N SER A 214 -38.96 -5.84 30.00
CA SER A 214 -37.81 -6.12 30.88
C SER A 214 -38.17 -5.74 32.31
N LYS A 215 -38.36 -6.75 33.18
CA LYS A 215 -38.40 -6.56 34.64
C LYS A 215 -36.98 -6.27 35.14
N SER A 216 -36.69 -5.01 35.41
CA SER A 216 -35.49 -4.59 36.14
C SER A 216 -35.55 -5.08 37.59
N VAL A 217 -34.53 -5.84 38.00
CA VAL A 217 -34.33 -6.25 39.40
C VAL A 217 -33.47 -5.17 40.10
N PRO A 218 -33.83 -4.72 41.32
CA PRO A 218 -33.07 -3.71 42.05
C PRO A 218 -31.87 -4.32 42.80
N ILE A 219 -30.73 -3.61 42.76
CA ILE A 219 -29.54 -3.91 43.58
C ILE A 219 -29.54 -2.95 44.78
N PRO A 220 -29.47 -3.42 46.04
CA PRO A 220 -29.37 -2.54 47.21
C PRO A 220 -27.91 -2.24 47.61
N SER A 221 -27.64 -0.94 47.77
CA SER A 221 -26.85 -0.20 48.80
C SER A 221 -25.51 -0.79 49.32
N THR A 222 -24.47 -0.05 49.71
CA THR A 222 -24.35 1.28 50.34
C THR A 222 -22.85 1.60 50.44
N HIS A 223 -22.37 2.81 50.12
CA HIS A 223 -21.14 3.34 50.74
C HIS A 223 -21.16 4.88 50.77
N THR A 224 -21.14 5.39 52.00
CA THR A 224 -21.08 6.81 52.39
C THR A 224 -19.61 7.27 52.41
N PRO A 225 -19.27 8.50 51.96
CA PRO A 225 -17.90 9.02 52.05
C PRO A 225 -17.65 9.70 53.40
N HIS A 226 -16.51 9.37 54.04
CA HIS A 226 -15.93 10.14 55.15
C HIS A 226 -14.70 10.92 54.66
N PRO A 227 -14.48 12.18 55.07
CA PRO A 227 -13.28 12.95 54.75
C PRO A 227 -12.25 13.00 55.92
N THR A 228 -11.03 13.44 55.57
CA THR A 228 -9.85 13.89 56.38
C THR A 228 -8.70 12.89 56.61
N PRO A 229 -7.44 13.35 56.81
CA PRO A 229 -6.70 14.39 56.10
C PRO A 229 -5.24 13.98 55.71
N SER A 230 -4.65 14.82 54.85
CA SER A 230 -3.23 15.00 54.50
C SER A 230 -2.13 14.30 55.35
N SER A 231 -1.27 13.53 54.69
CA SER A 231 0.18 13.56 54.96
C SER A 231 0.95 13.38 53.64
N GLY A 232 1.77 14.38 53.33
CA GLY A 232 2.54 14.50 52.10
C GLY A 232 3.55 13.38 51.88
N GLY A 233 3.83 13.19 50.60
CA GLY A 233 4.82 12.27 50.06
C GLY A 233 4.84 12.44 48.56
N ASP A 234 5.36 13.59 48.09
CA ASP A 234 5.70 13.80 46.69
C ASP A 234 6.72 12.73 46.28
N VAL A 235 6.24 11.66 45.65
CA VAL A 235 7.07 10.77 44.85
C VAL A 235 6.81 11.15 43.41
N THR A 236 7.66 12.03 42.91
CA THR A 236 7.80 12.33 41.49
C THR A 236 8.13 11.03 40.76
N THR A 237 7.13 10.43 40.09
CA THR A 237 7.42 9.54 38.96
C THR A 237 7.72 10.43 37.77
N GLU A 238 8.91 11.02 37.77
CA GLU A 238 9.51 11.50 36.53
C GLU A 238 9.62 10.30 35.60
N ALA A 239 8.78 10.29 34.56
CA ALA A 239 9.07 9.49 33.39
C ALA A 239 10.44 9.97 32.91
N HIS A 240 11.43 9.09 32.94
CA HIS A 240 12.72 9.33 32.32
C HIS A 240 12.51 9.60 30.83
N VAL A 241 12.33 10.87 30.48
CA VAL A 241 12.47 11.36 29.12
C VAL A 241 13.97 11.34 28.86
N ALA A 242 14.43 10.22 28.31
CA ALA A 242 15.76 10.14 27.74
C ALA A 242 15.93 11.27 26.71
N PRO A 243 17.12 11.88 26.61
CA PRO A 243 17.35 13.02 25.72
C PRO A 243 17.03 12.60 24.29
N ALA A 244 16.39 13.50 23.54
CA ALA A 244 16.05 13.33 22.14
C ALA A 244 17.33 13.16 21.31
N GLY A 245 17.75 11.90 21.15
CA GLY A 245 18.70 11.53 20.12
C GLY A 245 18.05 11.68 18.75
N SER A 246 18.81 12.20 17.79
CA SER A 246 18.44 12.27 16.37
C SER A 246 18.30 10.90 15.72
N GLU A 247 18.83 9.85 16.36
CA GLU A 247 18.71 8.48 15.89
C GLU A 247 17.47 7.78 16.45
N PRO A 248 16.76 7.04 15.59
CA PRO A 248 15.49 6.48 15.99
C PRO A 248 15.70 5.17 16.77
N PRO A 249 14.99 4.95 17.88
CA PRO A 249 15.26 3.83 18.79
C PRO A 249 15.00 2.47 18.13
N PRO A 250 15.72 1.41 18.52
CA PRO A 250 15.58 0.08 17.89
C PRO A 250 14.20 -0.54 18.14
N ARG A 251 13.72 -1.34 17.18
CA ARG A 251 12.41 -2.04 17.28
C ARG A 251 12.44 -3.29 18.18
N ARG A 252 13.62 -3.71 18.65
CA ARG A 252 13.82 -4.90 19.49
C ARG A 252 14.70 -4.54 20.69
N CYS A 253 14.59 -5.31 21.76
CA CYS A 253 15.46 -5.14 22.91
C CYS A 253 16.90 -5.62 22.59
N PRO A 254 17.91 -5.21 23.37
CA PRO A 254 19.30 -5.60 23.12
C PRO A 254 19.53 -7.11 23.02
N SER A 255 18.77 -7.91 23.78
CA SER A 255 18.88 -9.37 23.78
C SER A 255 18.37 -10.05 22.51
N HIS A 256 17.54 -9.37 21.71
CA HIS A 256 16.95 -9.92 20.48
C HIS A 256 17.23 -9.02 19.28
N ARG A 257 18.34 -8.26 19.29
CA ARG A 257 18.65 -7.30 18.22
C ARG A 257 18.90 -7.99 16.88
N ASP A 258 19.63 -9.11 16.91
CA ASP A 258 20.07 -9.83 15.71
C ASP A 258 19.29 -11.13 15.46
N GLU A 259 18.24 -11.40 16.25
CA GLU A 259 17.41 -12.58 16.09
C GLU A 259 16.23 -12.31 15.13
N PRO A 260 16.09 -13.05 14.02
CA PRO A 260 15.07 -12.78 13.01
C PRO A 260 13.64 -12.99 13.53
N SER A 261 13.43 -14.02 14.35
CA SER A 261 12.11 -14.41 14.87
C SER A 261 12.19 -14.81 16.35
N PRO A 262 12.37 -13.82 17.25
CA PRO A 262 12.45 -14.09 18.69
C PRO A 262 11.07 -14.45 19.25
N PRO A 263 11.04 -15.25 20.34
CA PRO A 263 9.81 -15.55 21.05
C PRO A 263 9.14 -14.28 21.59
N PRO A 264 7.84 -14.33 21.94
CA PRO A 264 7.13 -13.18 22.47
C PRO A 264 7.83 -12.64 23.72
N CYS A 265 8.35 -11.42 23.61
CA CYS A 265 9.15 -10.78 24.64
C CYS A 265 8.58 -9.40 24.98
N ARG A 266 8.33 -9.16 26.28
CA ARG A 266 7.76 -7.90 26.77
C ARG A 266 8.65 -6.69 26.44
N SER A 267 9.97 -6.81 26.60
CA SER A 267 10.91 -5.72 26.30
C SER A 267 11.02 -5.41 24.80
N CYS A 268 10.83 -6.39 23.92
CA CYS A 268 10.64 -6.13 22.48
C CYS A 268 9.33 -5.38 22.20
N GLY A 269 8.27 -5.66 22.96
CA GLY A 269 7.02 -4.90 22.91
C GLY A 269 7.21 -3.44 23.33
N GLU A 270 7.94 -3.19 24.41
CA GLU A 270 8.26 -1.84 24.89
C GLU A 270 9.16 -1.08 23.90
N ALA A 271 10.16 -1.75 23.30
CA ALA A 271 11.00 -1.17 22.25
C ALA A 271 10.19 -0.74 21.01
N ARG A 272 9.20 -1.55 20.58
CA ARG A 272 8.27 -1.16 19.51
C ARG A 272 7.44 0.07 19.87
N LYS A 273 6.86 0.09 21.07
CA LYS A 273 6.08 1.25 21.55
C LYS A 273 6.91 2.53 21.61
N ALA A 274 8.17 2.43 22.06
CA ALA A 274 9.11 3.54 22.08
C ALA A 274 9.43 4.05 20.66
N ARG A 275 9.63 3.14 19.70
CA ARG A 275 9.82 3.50 18.29
C ARG A 275 8.60 4.18 17.69
N ASP A 276 7.40 3.66 17.92
CA ASP A 276 6.18 4.26 17.39
C ASP A 276 5.91 5.64 18.02
N ALA A 277 6.23 5.82 19.30
CA ALA A 277 6.16 7.12 19.97
C ALA A 277 7.16 8.13 19.39
N TRP A 278 8.39 7.69 19.12
CA TRP A 278 9.40 8.50 18.45
C TRP A 278 8.96 8.89 17.04
N GLU A 279 8.44 7.94 16.24
CA GLU A 279 7.97 8.21 14.87
C GLU A 279 6.81 9.22 14.86
N ARG A 280 5.86 9.11 15.80
CA ARG A 280 4.77 10.11 15.96
C ARG A 280 5.29 11.49 16.33
N ALA A 281 6.25 11.56 17.25
CA ALA A 281 6.83 12.84 17.68
C ALA A 281 7.66 13.51 16.57
N HIS A 282 8.35 12.72 15.73
CA HIS A 282 9.28 13.23 14.71
C HIS A 282 8.70 13.24 13.30
N THR A 283 7.41 12.94 13.10
CA THR A 283 6.78 12.89 11.77
C THR A 283 6.92 14.22 11.01
N ASN A 284 6.77 15.36 11.69
CA ASN A 284 6.88 16.68 11.05
C ASN A 284 8.32 17.04 10.70
N GLU A 285 9.28 16.62 11.52
CA GLU A 285 10.72 16.84 11.29
C GLU A 285 11.27 15.95 10.18
N ILE A 286 10.80 14.70 10.09
CA ILE A 286 11.10 13.80 8.97
C ILE A 286 10.50 14.36 7.67
N ARG A 287 9.27 14.87 7.71
CA ARG A 287 8.64 15.50 6.53
C ARG A 287 9.35 16.78 6.12
N SER A 288 9.84 17.59 7.07
CA SER A 288 10.57 18.82 6.77
C SER A 288 11.96 18.53 6.20
N THR A 289 12.68 17.53 6.72
CA THR A 289 13.98 17.08 6.19
C THR A 289 13.84 16.50 4.79
N VAL A 290 12.88 15.60 4.54
CA VAL A 290 12.62 15.07 3.18
C VAL A 290 12.26 16.19 2.20
N ARG A 291 11.47 17.19 2.64
CA ARG A 291 11.15 18.36 1.82
C ARG A 291 12.39 19.23 1.56
N ALA A 292 13.22 19.47 2.56
CA ALA A 292 14.45 20.24 2.43
C ALA A 292 15.46 19.56 1.48
N ASP A 293 15.61 18.23 1.57
CA ASP A 293 16.45 17.44 0.67
C ASP A 293 15.92 17.50 -0.77
N ARG A 294 14.60 17.44 -0.95
CA ARG A 294 13.95 17.62 -2.25
C ARG A 294 14.17 19.02 -2.81
N ASP A 295 13.97 20.05 -2.01
CA ASP A 295 14.13 21.44 -2.43
C ASP A 295 15.62 21.74 -2.76
N ALA A 296 16.56 21.18 -2.00
CA ALA A 296 18.00 21.24 -2.30
C ALA A 296 18.37 20.51 -3.61
N SER A 297 17.75 19.35 -3.87
CA SER A 297 17.95 18.60 -5.12
C SER A 297 17.41 19.37 -6.33
N HIS A 298 16.21 19.96 -6.23
CA HIS A 298 15.60 20.74 -7.30
C HIS A 298 16.35 22.05 -7.61
N GLY A 299 17.01 22.66 -6.62
CA GLY A 299 17.81 23.87 -6.80
C GLY A 299 19.25 23.61 -7.27
N CYS A 300 19.71 22.36 -7.27
CA CYS A 300 21.09 22.03 -7.55
C CYS A 300 21.38 22.05 -9.06
N ARG A 301 22.11 23.08 -9.52
CA ARG A 301 22.53 23.23 -10.93
C ARG A 301 23.63 22.24 -11.37
N MET A 302 24.19 21.48 -10.43
CA MET A 302 25.37 20.64 -10.63
C MET A 302 25.03 19.16 -10.85
N CYS A 303 23.76 18.76 -10.77
CA CYS A 303 23.33 17.37 -10.88
C CYS A 303 22.01 17.20 -11.63
N ASP A 304 21.75 16.01 -12.11
CA ASP A 304 20.49 15.58 -12.75
C ASP A 304 19.49 14.93 -11.77
N GLY A 305 19.61 15.28 -10.49
CA GLY A 305 18.76 14.77 -9.40
C GLY A 305 19.40 13.68 -8.55
N ARG A 306 20.58 13.16 -8.92
CA ARG A 306 21.37 12.30 -8.01
C ARG A 306 22.86 12.24 -8.31
N TRP A 307 23.25 12.44 -9.56
CA TRP A 307 24.64 12.32 -10.01
C TRP A 307 25.14 13.66 -10.51
N ARG A 308 26.41 13.97 -10.25
CA ARG A 308 26.98 15.24 -10.70
C ARG A 308 27.17 15.23 -12.22
N ASN A 309 26.89 16.36 -12.85
CA ASN A 309 27.20 16.60 -14.26
C ASN A 309 28.69 16.97 -14.37
N PRO A 310 29.49 16.22 -15.13
CA PRO A 310 30.89 16.56 -15.34
C PRO A 310 31.02 17.90 -16.08
N PRO A 311 31.94 18.79 -15.69
CA PRO A 311 32.17 20.03 -16.42
C PRO A 311 32.70 19.74 -17.83
N ALA A 312 32.35 20.60 -18.80
CA ALA A 312 32.72 20.42 -20.21
C ALA A 312 34.24 20.29 -20.43
N GLU A 313 35.03 20.97 -19.59
CA GLU A 313 36.51 20.92 -19.60
C GLU A 313 37.07 19.54 -19.26
N LEU A 314 36.37 18.78 -18.40
CA LEU A 314 36.75 17.43 -18.01
C LEU A 314 36.33 16.42 -19.08
N LEU A 315 35.12 16.57 -19.65
CA LEU A 315 34.65 15.75 -20.79
C LEU A 315 35.53 15.87 -22.03
N ALA A 316 36.18 17.03 -22.21
CA ALA A 316 37.11 17.26 -23.31
C ALA A 316 38.44 16.48 -23.16
N ARG A 317 38.84 16.12 -21.94
CA ARG A 317 40.08 15.37 -21.65
C ARG A 317 39.82 13.89 -21.37
N HIS A 318 38.69 13.58 -20.74
CA HIS A 318 38.26 12.24 -20.36
C HIS A 318 36.82 12.01 -20.85
N PRO A 319 36.63 11.30 -21.97
CA PRO A 319 35.30 11.08 -22.57
C PRO A 319 34.34 10.29 -21.67
N ASP A 320 34.88 9.57 -20.68
CA ASP A 320 34.10 8.77 -19.72
C ASP A 320 34.63 9.01 -18.29
N PRO A 321 34.24 10.12 -17.64
CA PRO A 321 34.70 10.46 -16.30
C PRO A 321 33.97 9.68 -15.21
N PRO A 322 34.58 9.51 -14.02
CA PRO A 322 33.99 8.74 -12.93
C PRO A 322 32.65 9.31 -12.46
N VAL A 323 31.70 8.43 -12.14
CA VAL A 323 30.35 8.82 -11.74
C VAL A 323 30.34 9.21 -10.26
N VAL A 324 30.29 10.51 -9.97
CA VAL A 324 30.32 11.04 -8.60
C VAL A 324 28.90 11.40 -8.11
N ARG A 325 28.52 10.93 -6.91
CA ARG A 325 27.26 11.32 -6.27
C ARG A 325 27.26 12.79 -5.89
N CYS A 326 26.12 13.46 -6.10
CA CYS A 326 25.94 14.83 -5.63
C CYS A 326 25.51 14.83 -4.15
N ASP A 327 26.21 15.61 -3.32
CA ASP A 327 25.85 15.83 -1.91
C ASP A 327 24.96 17.07 -1.72
N HIS A 328 24.63 17.78 -2.79
CA HIS A 328 23.87 19.03 -2.85
C HIS A 328 24.35 20.14 -1.90
N ARG A 329 25.57 20.02 -1.36
CA ARG A 329 26.14 20.94 -0.35
C ARG A 329 27.49 21.51 -0.79
N THR A 330 28.28 20.72 -1.52
CA THR A 330 29.64 21.10 -1.93
C THR A 330 29.68 21.53 -3.40
N PRO A 331 30.12 22.76 -3.71
CA PRO A 331 30.42 23.19 -5.07
C PRO A 331 31.62 22.40 -5.61
N THR A 332 31.51 21.87 -6.83
CA THR A 332 32.57 21.03 -7.40
C THR A 332 33.56 21.87 -8.19
N SER A 333 34.79 21.98 -7.71
CA SER A 333 35.95 22.44 -8.51
C SER A 333 36.54 21.26 -9.30
N LEU A 334 37.36 21.55 -10.31
CA LEU A 334 38.06 20.55 -11.11
C LEU A 334 38.91 19.60 -10.25
N ASP A 335 39.52 20.12 -9.18
CA ASP A 335 40.33 19.35 -8.23
C ASP A 335 39.53 18.25 -7.50
N HIS A 336 38.23 18.46 -7.27
CA HIS A 336 37.37 17.49 -6.59
C HIS A 336 37.02 16.28 -7.49
N TRP A 337 37.21 16.38 -8.80
CA TRP A 337 37.06 15.24 -9.72
C TRP A 337 38.34 14.40 -9.81
N HIS A 338 39.52 15.01 -9.63
CA HIS A 338 40.81 14.31 -9.65
C HIS A 338 41.07 13.50 -8.37
N THR A 339 40.61 13.98 -7.21
CA THR A 339 40.77 13.24 -5.94
C THR A 339 39.94 11.97 -5.84
N SER A 340 38.86 11.84 -6.62
CA SER A 340 38.05 10.61 -6.68
C SER A 340 38.68 9.47 -7.51
N GLU A 341 39.77 9.72 -8.24
CA GLU A 341 40.52 8.67 -8.96
C GLU A 341 41.41 7.83 -8.02
N GLU A 342 41.78 8.33 -6.84
CA GLU A 342 42.71 7.64 -5.92
C GLU A 342 42.03 6.68 -4.92
N ALA A 343 40.70 6.56 -4.96
CA ALA A 343 39.93 5.81 -3.96
C ALA A 343 39.21 4.56 -4.50
N SER A 344 39.58 4.03 -5.67
CA SER A 344 39.06 2.77 -6.23
C SER A 344 40.06 1.62 -6.14
#